data_AF-A0AAJ6EW65-F1
#
_entry.id   AF-A0AAJ6EW65-F1
#
_cell.length_a   1.000
_cell.length_b   1.000
_cell.length_c   1.000
_cell.angle_alpha   90.00
_cell.angle_beta   90.00
_cell.angle_gamma   90.00
#
_symmetry.space_group_name_H-M   'P 1'
#
loop_
_entity.id
_entity.type
_entity.pdbx_description
1 polymer ?
#
loop_
_entity_poly.entity_id
_entity_poly.type
_entity_poly.pdbx_seq_one_letter_code
_entity_poly.pdbx_strand_id
1 'polypeptide(L)'
;MAETIRDRIKALRKKAKLTLDQAAEQAGLSKSYLWELENRDLPRPSAEKLAGLARAFNVTVDYLLGGEAVENLGSAEDKAFFREYQSMSPEAKARLRRLAKALDD
;
A
#
# COMPACT_ATOMS: atom_id res chain seq x y z
N MET A 1 20.32 -7.95 -3.88
CA MET A 1 19.76 -7.22 -5.04
C MET A 1 18.60 -6.40 -4.53
N ALA A 2 18.49 -5.12 -4.92
CA ALA A 2 17.33 -4.30 -4.52
C ALA A 2 16.06 -4.89 -5.15
N GLU A 3 15.01 -5.11 -4.35
CA GLU A 3 13.71 -5.54 -4.88
C GLU A 3 13.17 -4.48 -5.86
N THR A 4 12.78 -4.93 -7.04
CA THR A 4 12.16 -4.04 -8.02
C THR A 4 10.68 -3.82 -7.69
N ILE A 5 10.08 -2.75 -8.22
CA ILE A 5 8.63 -2.53 -8.14
C ILE A 5 7.83 -3.73 -8.67
N ARG A 6 8.33 -4.40 -9.71
CA ARG A 6 7.76 -5.63 -10.27
C ARG A 6 7.68 -6.73 -9.20
N ASP A 7 8.80 -6.98 -8.52
CA ASP A 7 8.89 -8.04 -7.51
C ASP A 7 7.94 -7.74 -6.34
N ARG A 8 7.88 -6.48 -5.92
CA ARG A 8 6.98 -6.03 -4.84
C ARG A 8 5.51 -6.21 -5.21
N ILE A 9 5.09 -5.79 -6.40
CA ILE A 9 3.70 -5.95 -6.87
C ILE A 9 3.31 -7.44 -6.89
N LYS A 10 4.19 -8.29 -7.44
CA LYS A 10 3.96 -9.73 -7.51
C LYS A 10 3.89 -10.37 -6.13
N ALA A 11 4.76 -9.94 -5.20
CA ALA A 11 4.77 -10.42 -3.82
C ALA A 11 3.49 -10.00 -3.08
N LEU A 12 3.06 -8.73 -3.20
CA LEU A 12 1.85 -8.21 -2.59
C LEU A 12 0.60 -8.94 -3.06
N ARG A 13 0.46 -9.16 -4.38
CA ARG A 13 -0.68 -9.91 -4.93
C ARG A 13 -0.73 -11.34 -4.36
N LYS A 14 0.42 -12.03 -4.32
CA LYS A 14 0.51 -13.38 -3.76
C LYS A 14 0.21 -13.41 -2.26
N LYS A 15 0.70 -12.44 -1.49
CA LYS A 15 0.42 -12.28 -0.06
C LYS A 15 -1.07 -12.05 0.21
N ALA A 16 -1.72 -11.28 -0.65
CA ALA A 16 -3.17 -11.06 -0.62
C ALA A 16 -3.99 -12.26 -1.15
N LYS A 17 -3.33 -13.32 -1.66
CA LYS A 17 -3.97 -14.51 -2.27
C LYS A 17 -4.92 -14.17 -3.43
N LEU A 18 -4.62 -13.11 -4.17
CA LEU A 18 -5.44 -12.67 -5.30
C LEU A 18 -4.96 -13.27 -6.62
N THR A 19 -5.92 -13.63 -7.48
CA THR A 19 -5.63 -13.92 -8.88
C THR A 19 -5.23 -12.63 -9.62
N LEU A 20 -4.63 -12.77 -10.81
CA LEU A 20 -4.31 -11.61 -11.65
C LEU A 20 -5.56 -10.79 -12.01
N ASP A 21 -6.70 -11.45 -12.29
CA ASP A 21 -7.95 -10.75 -12.60
C ASP A 21 -8.44 -9.95 -11.40
N GLN A 22 -8.51 -10.57 -10.22
CA GLN A 22 -9.00 -9.91 -9.01
C GLN A 22 -8.13 -8.71 -8.62
N ALA A 23 -6.80 -8.85 -8.70
CA ALA A 23 -5.89 -7.77 -8.37
C ALA A 23 -5.95 -6.63 -9.40
N ALA A 24 -6.10 -6.95 -10.69
CA ALA A 24 -6.25 -5.96 -11.74
C ALA A 24 -7.55 -5.18 -11.57
N GLU A 25 -8.66 -5.87 -11.31
CA GLU A 25 -9.96 -5.25 -11.03
C GLU A 25 -9.90 -4.31 -9.82
N GLN A 26 -9.36 -4.77 -8.69
CA GLN A 26 -9.21 -3.94 -7.49
C GLN A 26 -8.30 -2.71 -7.71
N ALA A 27 -7.29 -2.85 -8.56
CA ALA A 27 -6.37 -1.76 -8.88
C ALA A 27 -6.90 -0.81 -9.98
N GLY A 28 -8.03 -1.13 -10.63
CA GLY A 28 -8.53 -0.37 -11.79
C GLY A 28 -7.66 -0.51 -13.03
N LEU A 29 -7.01 -1.67 -13.22
CA LEU A 29 -6.11 -1.98 -14.31
C LEU A 29 -6.66 -3.11 -15.18
N SER A 30 -6.16 -3.25 -16.41
CA SER A 30 -6.41 -4.46 -17.19
C SER A 30 -5.54 -5.61 -16.70
N LYS A 31 -6.06 -6.84 -16.77
CA LYS A 31 -5.31 -8.07 -16.45
C LYS A 31 -3.99 -8.14 -17.21
N SER A 32 -4.02 -7.84 -18.51
CA SER A 32 -2.83 -7.86 -19.37
C SER A 32 -1.78 -6.87 -18.88
N TYR A 33 -2.19 -5.65 -18.49
CA TYR A 33 -1.27 -4.65 -17.99
C TYR A 33 -0.63 -5.06 -16.65
N LEU A 34 -1.42 -5.61 -15.71
CA LEU A 34 -0.87 -6.12 -14.45
C LEU A 34 0.09 -7.30 -14.69
N TRP A 35 -0.24 -8.20 -15.62
CA TRP A 35 0.65 -9.30 -15.99
C TRP A 35 1.97 -8.79 -16.57
N GLU A 36 1.93 -7.80 -17.46
CA GLU A 36 3.15 -7.20 -18.00
C GLU A 36 3.96 -6.52 -16.90
N LEU A 37 3.30 -5.85 -15.95
CA LEU A 37 3.95 -5.18 -14.83
C LEU A 37 4.66 -6.15 -13.88
N GLU A 38 4.17 -7.39 -13.75
CA GLU A 38 4.77 -8.44 -12.94
C GLU A 38 5.84 -9.27 -13.67
N ASN A 39 5.94 -9.20 -14.99
CA ASN A 39 6.76 -10.13 -15.79
C ASN A 39 7.67 -9.46 -16.83
N ARG A 40 7.49 -8.16 -17.13
CA ARG A 40 8.30 -7.40 -18.10
C ARG A 40 8.93 -6.18 -17.43
N ASP A 41 10.01 -5.67 -18.02
CA ASP A 41 10.56 -4.36 -17.63
C ASP A 41 9.77 -3.31 -18.37
N LEU A 42 8.67 -2.90 -17.74
CA LEU A 42 7.86 -1.81 -18.23
C LEU A 42 8.41 -0.46 -17.71
N PRO A 43 8.20 0.64 -18.47
CA PRO A 43 8.36 1.98 -17.96
C PRO A 43 7.55 2.16 -16.67
N ARG A 44 8.04 2.98 -15.74
CA ARG A 44 7.36 3.26 -14.46
C ARG A 44 5.87 3.58 -14.69
N PRO A 45 4.93 2.91 -13.98
CA PRO A 45 3.51 3.22 -14.10
C PRO A 45 3.21 4.68 -13.75
N SER A 46 2.12 5.22 -14.30
CA SER A 46 1.66 6.56 -13.91
C SER A 46 1.26 6.62 -12.44
N ALA A 47 1.24 7.83 -11.88
CA ALA A 47 0.83 8.06 -10.48
C ALA A 47 -0.57 7.49 -10.18
N GLU A 48 -1.51 7.61 -11.12
CA GLU A 48 -2.86 7.04 -11.01
C GLU A 48 -2.83 5.52 -10.86
N LYS A 49 -2.04 4.83 -11.71
CA LYS A 49 -1.89 3.37 -11.67
C LYS A 49 -1.21 2.91 -10.37
N LEU A 50 -0.20 3.65 -9.92
CA LEU A 50 0.47 3.41 -8.64
C LEU A 50 -0.52 3.58 -7.47
N ALA A 51 -1.34 4.63 -7.49
CA ALA A 51 -2.36 4.85 -6.47
C ALA A 51 -3.44 3.74 -6.48
N GLY A 52 -3.81 3.24 -7.66
CA GLY A 52 -4.69 2.07 -7.82
C GLY A 52 -4.11 0.83 -7.13
N LEU A 53 -2.86 0.48 -7.45
CA LEU A 53 -2.16 -0.66 -6.87
C LEU A 53 -1.95 -0.51 -5.34
N ALA A 54 -1.58 0.68 -4.89
CA ALA A 54 -1.37 0.98 -3.48
C ALA A 54 -2.67 0.75 -2.67
N ARG A 55 -3.81 1.23 -3.19
CA ARG A 55 -5.13 0.97 -2.59
C ARG A 55 -5.49 -0.52 -2.62
N ALA A 56 -5.31 -1.20 -3.75
CA ALA A 56 -5.66 -2.61 -3.90
C ALA A 56 -4.89 -3.52 -2.92
N PHE A 57 -3.62 -3.18 -2.65
CA PHE A 57 -2.79 -3.97 -1.73
C PHE A 57 -2.69 -3.39 -0.32
N ASN A 58 -3.40 -2.31 -0.03
CA ASN A 58 -3.37 -1.60 1.25
C ASN A 58 -1.95 -1.22 1.70
N VAL A 59 -1.18 -0.63 0.78
CA VAL A 59 0.18 -0.12 0.99
C VAL A 59 0.28 1.33 0.52
N THR A 60 1.42 1.98 0.76
CA THR A 60 1.71 3.31 0.20
C THR A 60 2.32 3.20 -1.20
N VAL A 61 2.20 4.26 -2.01
CA VAL A 61 2.91 4.36 -3.29
C VAL A 61 4.42 4.33 -3.08
N ASP A 62 4.90 4.97 -2.01
CA ASP A 62 6.31 4.96 -1.61
C ASP A 62 6.83 3.53 -1.40
N TYR A 63 6.07 2.69 -0.70
CA TYR A 63 6.39 1.28 -0.54
C TYR A 63 6.40 0.51 -1.88
N LEU A 64 5.59 0.87 -2.87
CA LEU A 64 5.70 0.24 -4.20
C LEU A 64 6.98 0.65 -4.93
N LEU A 65 7.47 1.87 -4.69
CA LEU A 65 8.59 2.48 -5.41
C LEU A 65 9.97 2.19 -4.82
N GLY A 66 10.04 1.41 -3.73
CA GLY A 66 11.33 1.08 -3.09
C GLY A 66 11.44 1.57 -1.65
N GLY A 67 10.50 2.41 -1.19
CA GLY A 67 10.45 2.88 0.19
C GLY A 67 10.44 1.74 1.20
N GLU A 68 11.05 1.95 2.35
CA GLU A 68 11.02 0.97 3.42
C GLU A 68 9.57 0.81 3.89
N ALA A 69 9.17 -0.44 4.20
CA ALA A 69 7.97 -0.59 5.01
C ALA A 69 8.20 0.21 6.29
N VAL A 70 7.20 0.98 6.73
CA VAL A 70 7.24 1.65 8.03
C VAL A 70 7.15 0.55 9.10
N GLU A 71 8.25 -0.18 9.31
CA GLU A 71 8.39 -1.21 10.34
C GLU A 71 8.75 -0.58 11.69
N ASN A 72 9.14 0.70 11.70
CA ASN A 72 9.33 1.48 12.91
C ASN A 72 7.98 1.97 13.45
N LEU A 73 7.17 1.06 13.99
CA LEU A 73 6.30 1.44 15.10
C LEU A 73 7.25 1.79 16.25
N GLY A 74 7.43 3.08 16.53
CA GLY A 74 8.50 3.64 17.35
C GLY A 74 8.69 3.06 18.76
N SER A 75 8.63 3.91 19.77
CA SER A 75 8.75 3.53 21.18
C SER A 75 7.68 2.51 21.61
N ALA A 76 7.81 1.96 22.82
CA ALA A 76 6.77 1.09 23.40
C ALA A 76 5.40 1.81 23.48
N GLU A 77 5.42 3.14 23.68
CA GLU A 77 4.25 4.00 23.73
C GLU A 77 3.59 4.10 22.35
N ASP A 78 4.36 4.31 21.27
CA ASP A 78 3.85 4.36 19.89
C ASP A 78 3.16 3.05 19.50
N LYS A 79 3.74 1.92 19.93
CA LYS A 79 3.14 0.58 19.72
C LYS A 79 1.84 0.41 20.49
N ALA A 80 1.75 0.93 21.72
CA ALA A 80 0.52 0.88 22.51
C ALA A 80 -0.58 1.73 21.87
N PHE A 81 -0.24 2.96 21.49
CA PHE A 81 -1.13 3.87 20.79
C PHE A 81 -1.68 3.25 19.49
N PHE A 82 -0.83 2.60 18.68
CA PHE A 82 -1.28 1.96 17.45
C PHE A 82 -2.29 0.81 17.71
N ARG A 83 -2.10 0.02 18.77
CA ARG A 83 -3.06 -1.04 19.16
C ARG A 83 -4.41 -0.46 19.55
N GLU A 84 -4.41 0.60 20.35
CA GLU A 84 -5.64 1.32 20.72
C GLU A 84 -6.30 1.93 19.49
N TYR A 85 -5.52 2.58 18.64
CA TYR A 85 -6.01 3.14 17.39
C TYR A 85 -6.70 2.09 16.52
N GLN A 86 -6.14 0.87 16.41
CA GLN A 86 -6.76 -0.20 15.64
C GLN A 86 -8.10 -0.68 16.22
N SER A 87 -8.28 -0.66 17.54
CA SER A 87 -9.53 -1.07 18.19
C SER A 87 -10.61 0.03 18.23
N MET A 88 -10.28 1.27 17.87
CA MET A 88 -11.24 2.37 17.81
C MET A 88 -12.32 2.20 16.72
N SER A 89 -13.48 2.83 16.96
CA SER A 89 -14.56 2.95 15.97
C SER A 89 -14.12 3.76 14.74
N PRO A 90 -14.76 3.57 13.56
CA PRO A 90 -14.46 4.35 12.35
C PRO A 90 -14.58 5.86 12.57
N GLU A 91 -15.58 6.31 13.33
CA GLU A 91 -15.84 7.71 13.64
C GLU A 91 -14.72 8.30 14.50
N ALA A 92 -14.28 7.55 15.52
CA ALA A 92 -13.19 7.94 16.39
C ALA A 92 -11.86 8.02 15.62
N LYS A 93 -11.55 7.02 14.76
CA LYS A 93 -10.38 7.05 13.88
C LYS A 93 -10.39 8.26 12.95
N ALA A 94 -11.54 8.58 12.36
CA ALA A 94 -11.69 9.73 11.47
C ALA A 94 -11.52 11.07 12.19
N ARG A 95 -11.97 11.17 13.45
CA ARG A 95 -11.73 12.36 14.28
C ARG A 95 -10.25 12.50 14.63
N LEU A 96 -9.60 11.42 15.06
CA LEU A 96 -8.18 11.45 15.42
C LEU A 96 -7.29 11.83 14.22
N ARG A 97 -7.54 11.27 13.03
CA ARG A 97 -6.83 11.66 11.80
C ARG A 97 -6.97 13.15 11.47
N ARG A 98 -8.15 13.73 11.71
CA ARG A 98 -8.40 15.17 11.51
C ARG A 98 -7.61 16.02 12.49
N LEU A 99 -7.55 15.61 13.76
CA LEU A 99 -6.77 16.31 14.78
C LEU A 99 -5.28 16.24 14.49
N ALA A 100 -4.75 15.05 14.16
CA ALA A 100 -3.34 14.86 13.83
C ALA A 100 -2.90 15.80 12.68
N LYS A 101 -3.69 15.87 11.61
CA LYS A 101 -3.39 16.77 10.48
C LYS A 101 -3.29 18.24 10.89
N ALA A 102 -4.11 18.69 11.85
CA ALA A 102 -4.11 20.08 12.31
C ALA A 102 -2.96 20.42 13.27
N LEU A 103 -2.19 19.43 13.73
CA LEU A 103 -1.02 19.62 14.59
C LEU A 103 0.29 19.71 13.78
N ASP A 104 0.29 19.27 12.53
CA ASP A 104 1.44 19.30 11.61
C ASP A 104 1.51 20.60 10.76
N ASP A 105 0.45 21.42 10.79
CA ASP A 105 0.36 22.76 10.18
C ASP A 105 0.78 23.85 11.19
#